data_AF-A0A525HF67-F1
#
_entry.id   AF-A0A525HF67-F1
#
_cell.length_a   1.000
_cell.length_b   1.000
_cell.length_c   1.000
_cell.angle_alpha   90.00
_cell.angle_beta   90.00
_cell.angle_gamma   90.00
#
_symmetry.space_group_name_H-M   'P 1'
#
loop_
_entity.id
_entity.type
_entity.pdbx_description
1 polymer ?
#
loop_
_entity_poly.entity_id
_entity_poly.type
_entity_poly.pdbx_seq_one_letter_code
_entity_poly.pdbx_strand_id
1 'polypeptide(L)'
;MKYPLVIAALLGAFVALPAHASDGYDVAQCVVDNDAHDAKMLLATLPGSESERRAGAKLMDLYGGCNDNRRMGGQFAWRERAEIANAALMNWLERGRFDAASPPPRASWALTVSEGSWGYDRNLVSIRQFGDCVVALNPVGALDLARSTRGSVGERAAIRALTPALNDCLAPGKNFTVKRDDLRLIVAEPLYHMVSK
;
A
#
# COMPACT_ATOMS: atom_id res chain seq x y z
N MET A 1 30.55 58.94 27.19
CA MET A 1 29.22 58.92 26.54
C MET A 1 28.94 57.49 26.11
N LYS A 2 27.87 56.89 26.64
CA LYS A 2 27.49 55.47 26.47
C LYS A 2 26.27 55.40 25.54
N TYR A 3 26.33 54.57 24.49
CA TYR A 3 25.16 54.11 23.75
C TYR A 3 25.23 52.59 23.67
N PRO A 4 24.27 51.84 24.22
CA PRO A 4 24.13 50.42 23.89
C PRO A 4 23.25 50.28 22.63
N LEU A 5 23.80 49.61 21.63
CA LEU A 5 23.06 49.06 20.48
C LEU A 5 22.27 47.84 20.96
N VAL A 6 20.95 47.93 20.89
CA VAL A 6 20.02 46.81 21.11
C VAL A 6 19.85 46.09 19.78
N ILE A 7 20.38 44.87 19.66
CA ILE A 7 20.08 43.97 18.54
C ILE A 7 18.98 43.02 19.02
N ALA A 8 17.75 43.27 18.57
CA ALA A 8 16.65 42.33 18.66
C ALA A 8 16.77 41.32 17.52
N ALA A 9 17.22 40.10 17.83
CA ALA A 9 17.16 38.98 16.89
C ALA A 9 15.80 38.27 17.04
N LEU A 10 14.96 38.44 16.02
CA LEU A 10 13.71 37.71 15.84
C LEU A 10 14.03 36.21 15.65
N LEU A 11 13.71 35.41 16.67
CA LEU A 11 13.64 33.95 16.55
C LEU A 11 12.42 33.58 15.71
N GLY A 12 12.60 33.56 14.39
CA GLY A 12 11.65 32.90 13.50
C GLY A 12 11.74 31.39 13.71
N ALA A 13 10.71 30.81 14.33
CA ALA A 13 10.55 29.36 14.37
C ALA A 13 10.24 28.88 12.95
N PHE A 14 11.28 28.43 12.22
CA PHE A 14 11.08 27.61 11.05
C PHE A 14 10.53 26.26 11.53
N VAL A 15 9.23 26.04 11.32
CA VAL A 15 8.67 24.69 11.37
C VAL A 15 9.27 23.95 10.17
N ALA A 16 10.37 23.23 10.42
CA ALA A 16 10.93 22.32 9.44
C ALA A 16 9.89 21.22 9.23
N LEU A 17 9.18 21.27 8.10
CA LEU A 17 8.45 20.11 7.60
C LEU A 17 9.47 18.98 7.44
N PRO A 18 9.24 17.79 8.01
CA PRO A 18 10.18 16.70 7.89
C PRO A 18 10.37 16.35 6.41
N ALA A 19 11.62 16.40 5.94
CA ALA A 19 12.00 15.95 4.62
C ALA A 19 11.97 14.41 4.61
N HIS A 20 10.82 13.82 4.30
CA HIS A 20 10.66 12.37 4.08
C HIS A 20 11.18 12.02 2.69
N ALA A 21 12.47 11.67 2.60
CA ALA A 21 13.12 11.30 1.35
C ALA A 21 13.00 9.79 1.06
N SER A 22 12.17 9.48 0.07
CA SER A 22 12.34 8.48 -1.00
C SER A 22 12.52 7.00 -0.65
N ASP A 23 11.62 6.42 0.13
CA ASP A 23 11.12 5.07 -0.15
C ASP A 23 9.65 5.22 -0.62
N GLY A 24 9.21 4.53 -1.68
CA GLY A 24 7.86 4.70 -2.25
C GLY A 24 6.70 4.54 -1.25
N TYR A 25 6.98 3.88 -0.12
CA TYR A 25 6.06 3.72 1.01
C TYR A 25 5.80 5.02 1.77
N ASP A 26 6.76 5.93 1.84
CA ASP A 26 6.58 7.22 2.52
C ASP A 26 5.58 8.10 1.76
N VAL A 27 5.58 8.03 0.43
CA VAL A 27 4.62 8.78 -0.38
C VAL A 27 3.21 8.25 -0.21
N ALA A 28 3.01 6.93 -0.30
CA ALA A 28 1.71 6.31 -0.07
C ALA A 28 1.21 6.51 1.37
N GLN A 29 2.11 6.47 2.37
CA GLN A 29 1.78 6.78 3.76
C GLN A 29 1.33 8.24 3.90
N CYS A 30 2.07 9.19 3.33
CA CYS A 30 1.68 10.59 3.29
C CYS A 30 0.29 10.78 2.65
N VAL A 31 0.00 10.09 1.54
CA VAL A 31 -1.31 10.13 0.89
C VAL A 31 -2.42 9.64 1.81
N VAL A 32 -2.22 8.50 2.49
CA VAL A 32 -3.20 7.93 3.43
C VAL A 32 -3.40 8.81 4.66
N ASP A 33 -2.33 9.43 5.17
CA ASP A 33 -2.40 10.31 6.34
C ASP A 33 -3.10 11.62 6.03
N ASN A 34 -2.94 12.15 4.81
CA ASN A 34 -3.60 13.38 4.36
C ASN A 34 -5.07 13.15 3.94
N ASP A 35 -5.39 12.03 3.28
CA ASP A 35 -6.75 11.74 2.81
C ASP A 35 -7.11 10.24 2.91
N ALA A 36 -7.26 9.77 4.15
CA ALA A 36 -7.68 8.39 4.43
C ALA A 36 -9.06 8.05 3.84
N HIS A 37 -9.93 9.04 3.66
CA HIS A 37 -11.25 8.85 3.07
C HIS A 37 -11.12 8.47 1.60
N ASP A 38 -10.38 9.25 0.82
CA ASP A 38 -10.19 8.99 -0.61
C ASP A 38 -9.38 7.72 -0.85
N ALA A 39 -8.37 7.44 -0.02
CA ALA A 39 -7.65 6.17 -0.06
C ALA A 39 -8.63 4.99 0.13
N LYS A 40 -9.53 5.07 1.11
CA LYS A 40 -10.58 4.05 1.30
C LYS A 40 -11.53 3.96 0.10
N MET A 41 -11.92 5.10 -0.48
CA MET A 41 -12.78 5.14 -1.66
C MET A 41 -12.13 4.48 -2.88
N LEU A 42 -10.84 4.72 -3.12
CA LEU A 42 -10.06 4.04 -4.15
C LEU A 42 -10.02 2.53 -3.89
N LEU A 43 -9.70 2.11 -2.67
CA LEU A 43 -9.59 0.69 -2.35
C LEU A 43 -10.96 0.00 -2.47
N ALA A 44 -12.07 0.71 -2.26
CA ALA A 44 -13.42 0.19 -2.48
C ALA A 44 -13.80 0.00 -3.97
N THR A 45 -13.01 0.49 -4.93
CA THR A 45 -13.30 0.31 -6.37
C THR A 45 -12.78 -1.02 -6.90
N LEU A 46 -13.39 -1.50 -7.98
CA LEU A 46 -12.85 -2.63 -8.75
C LEU A 46 -11.59 -2.20 -9.53
N PRO A 47 -10.49 -2.94 -9.47
CA PRO A 47 -9.31 -2.66 -10.29
C PRO A 47 -9.64 -2.66 -11.78
N GLY A 48 -9.12 -1.69 -12.52
CA GLY A 48 -9.34 -1.46 -13.95
C GLY A 48 -10.68 -0.79 -14.29
N SER A 49 -11.54 -0.55 -13.31
CA SER A 49 -12.86 0.04 -13.54
C SER A 49 -12.81 1.56 -13.77
N GLU A 50 -13.88 2.10 -14.33
CA GLU A 50 -14.01 3.55 -14.47
C GLU A 50 -14.04 4.28 -13.12
N SER A 51 -14.65 3.66 -12.08
CA SER A 51 -14.65 4.24 -10.74
C SER A 51 -13.25 4.28 -10.13
N GLU A 52 -12.42 3.26 -10.36
CA GLU A 52 -11.01 3.32 -9.97
C GLU A 52 -10.30 4.49 -10.64
N ARG A 53 -10.46 4.67 -11.95
CA ARG A 53 -9.80 5.79 -12.66
C ARG A 53 -10.17 7.14 -12.07
N ARG A 54 -11.45 7.35 -11.73
CA ARG A 54 -11.92 8.60 -11.11
C ARG A 54 -11.35 8.77 -9.70
N ALA A 55 -11.35 7.72 -8.88
CA ALA A 55 -10.78 7.77 -7.53
C ALA A 55 -9.25 7.98 -7.56
N GLY A 56 -8.56 7.27 -8.44
CA GLY A 56 -7.12 7.38 -8.64
C GLY A 56 -6.70 8.76 -9.13
N ALA A 57 -7.45 9.37 -10.07
CA ALA A 57 -7.15 10.72 -10.56
C ALA A 57 -7.14 11.77 -9.43
N LYS A 58 -8.08 11.67 -8.48
CA LYS A 58 -8.14 12.56 -7.31
C LYS A 58 -6.92 12.37 -6.40
N LEU A 59 -6.50 11.11 -6.19
CA LEU A 59 -5.33 10.79 -5.36
C LEU A 59 -4.01 11.13 -6.03
N MET A 60 -3.90 11.11 -7.36
CA MET A 60 -2.66 11.45 -8.06
C MET A 60 -2.19 12.90 -7.84
N ASP A 61 -3.12 13.84 -7.70
CA ASP A 61 -2.80 15.21 -7.32
C ASP A 61 -2.14 15.27 -5.92
N LEU A 62 -2.68 14.51 -4.97
CA LEU A 62 -2.15 14.40 -3.61
C LEU A 62 -0.81 13.66 -3.57
N TYR A 63 -0.69 12.58 -4.34
CA TYR A 63 0.52 11.78 -4.48
C TYR A 63 1.69 12.63 -4.97
N GLY A 64 1.43 13.51 -5.94
CA GLY A 64 2.41 14.49 -6.40
C GLY A 64 2.86 15.47 -5.31
N GLY A 65 1.92 15.96 -4.50
CA GLY A 65 2.21 16.77 -3.32
C GLY A 65 3.13 16.05 -2.33
N CYS A 66 2.84 14.78 -2.03
CA CYS A 66 3.59 13.95 -1.08
C CYS A 66 4.97 13.50 -1.57
N ASN A 67 5.24 13.49 -2.88
CA ASN A 67 6.52 13.03 -3.42
C ASN A 67 7.59 14.13 -3.41
N ASP A 68 7.33 15.23 -4.13
CA ASP A 68 8.30 16.32 -4.33
C ASP A 68 7.62 17.66 -4.65
N ASN A 69 6.35 17.82 -4.24
CA ASN A 69 5.46 18.94 -4.61
C ASN A 69 5.26 19.12 -6.13
N ARG A 70 5.57 18.11 -6.95
CA ARG A 70 5.24 18.15 -8.39
C ARG A 70 3.89 17.51 -8.62
N ARG A 71 3.11 18.05 -9.57
CA ARG A 71 1.95 17.31 -10.08
C ARG A 71 2.43 16.04 -10.75
N MET A 72 2.07 14.89 -10.22
CA MET A 72 2.20 13.65 -10.95
C MET A 72 1.04 13.54 -11.93
N GLY A 73 1.31 13.93 -13.18
CA GLY A 73 0.48 13.52 -14.31
C GLY A 73 0.84 12.09 -14.70
N GLY A 74 -0.15 11.25 -14.99
CA GLY A 74 0.13 9.89 -15.41
C GLY A 74 -1.03 8.94 -15.14
N GLN A 75 -0.78 7.67 -15.44
CA GLN A 75 -1.73 6.61 -15.17
C GLN A 75 -1.53 6.12 -13.74
N PHE A 76 -2.62 6.03 -12.98
CA PHE A 76 -2.62 5.35 -11.69
C PHE A 76 -2.37 3.86 -11.95
N ALA A 77 -1.17 3.36 -11.64
CA ALA A 77 -0.81 1.99 -11.95
C ALA A 77 -1.09 1.06 -10.75
N TRP A 78 -0.98 -0.24 -11.00
CA TRP A 78 -1.25 -1.27 -9.99
C TRP A 78 -0.37 -1.11 -8.74
N ARG A 79 0.85 -0.58 -8.92
CA ARG A 79 1.86 -0.48 -7.86
C ARG A 79 1.48 0.62 -6.87
N GLU A 80 1.06 1.78 -7.35
CA GLU A 80 0.59 2.90 -6.52
C GLU A 80 -0.64 2.47 -5.71
N ARG A 81 -1.56 1.71 -6.34
CA ARG A 81 -2.69 1.10 -5.63
C ARG A 81 -2.23 0.19 -4.48
N ALA A 82 -1.28 -0.70 -4.77
CA ALA A 82 -0.77 -1.64 -3.78
C ALA A 82 0.01 -0.94 -2.65
N GLU A 83 0.73 0.13 -2.96
CA GLU A 83 1.42 0.98 -1.98
C GLU A 83 0.41 1.71 -1.08
N ILE A 84 -0.64 2.30 -1.64
CA ILE A 84 -1.76 2.89 -0.88
C ILE A 84 -2.47 1.84 -0.02
N ALA A 85 -2.71 0.64 -0.57
CA ALA A 85 -3.30 -0.47 0.18
C ALA A 85 -2.42 -0.88 1.37
N ASN A 86 -1.10 -0.94 1.18
CA ASN A 86 -0.16 -1.23 2.23
C ASN A 86 -0.15 -0.14 3.31
N ALA A 87 -0.11 1.13 2.94
CA ALA A 87 -0.19 2.24 3.89
C ALA A 87 -1.52 2.25 4.67
N ALA A 88 -2.65 2.04 3.97
CA ALA A 88 -3.96 1.96 4.60
C ALA A 88 -4.08 0.77 5.57
N LEU A 89 -3.49 -0.38 5.20
CA LEU A 89 -3.37 -1.54 6.08
C LEU A 89 -2.56 -1.22 7.34
N MET A 90 -1.39 -0.59 7.21
CA MET A 90 -0.55 -0.24 8.36
C MET A 90 -1.26 0.73 9.30
N ASN A 91 -1.87 1.79 8.75
CA ASN A 91 -2.69 2.73 9.52
C ASN A 91 -3.88 2.04 10.23
N TRP A 92 -4.48 1.03 9.60
CA TRP A 92 -5.51 0.22 10.27
C TRP A 92 -4.93 -0.62 11.41
N LEU A 93 -3.79 -1.29 11.18
CA LEU A 93 -3.14 -2.17 12.16
C LEU A 93 -2.63 -1.42 13.40
N GLU A 94 -2.30 -0.15 13.28
CA GLU A 94 -1.92 0.71 14.41
C GLU A 94 -3.12 1.05 15.32
N ARG A 95 -4.33 1.09 14.76
CA ARG A 95 -5.55 1.50 15.47
C ARG A 95 -6.37 0.34 16.02
N GLY A 96 -6.13 -0.89 15.56
CA GLY A 96 -6.98 -2.04 15.83
C GLY A 96 -6.22 -3.31 16.17
N ARG A 97 -6.94 -4.28 16.72
CA ARG A 97 -6.48 -5.67 16.83
C ARG A 97 -7.18 -6.49 15.76
N PHE A 98 -6.41 -7.20 14.95
CA PHE A 98 -6.90 -8.22 14.03
C PHE A 98 -6.47 -9.59 14.53
N ASP A 99 -7.44 -10.49 14.71
CA ASP A 99 -7.18 -11.90 14.96
C ASP A 99 -7.07 -12.64 13.63
N ALA A 100 -5.84 -12.77 13.13
CA ALA A 100 -5.58 -13.49 11.88
C ALA A 100 -5.79 -15.00 12.00
N ALA A 101 -5.92 -15.56 13.21
CA ALA A 101 -6.24 -16.97 13.38
C ALA A 101 -7.73 -17.27 13.10
N SER A 102 -8.58 -16.24 13.13
CA SER A 102 -10.02 -16.30 12.84
C SER A 102 -10.43 -15.17 11.90
N PRO A 103 -9.98 -15.17 10.63
CA PRO A 103 -10.25 -14.08 9.70
C PRO A 103 -11.74 -13.99 9.37
N PRO A 104 -12.30 -12.78 9.18
CA PRO A 104 -13.68 -12.63 8.73
C PRO A 104 -13.84 -13.14 7.29
N PRO A 105 -15.08 -13.47 6.87
CA PRO A 105 -15.36 -13.85 5.48
C PRO A 105 -14.87 -12.78 4.52
N ARG A 106 -14.13 -13.18 3.48
CA ARG A 106 -13.56 -12.24 2.50
C ARG A 106 -14.65 -11.71 1.58
N ALA A 107 -14.61 -10.42 1.27
CA ALA A 107 -15.44 -9.88 0.19
C ALA A 107 -14.89 -10.37 -1.16
N SER A 108 -15.76 -10.66 -2.13
CA SER A 108 -15.40 -11.17 -3.47
C SER A 108 -14.72 -10.15 -4.39
N TRP A 109 -14.44 -8.95 -3.89
CA TRP A 109 -13.93 -7.80 -4.64
C TRP A 109 -12.62 -8.09 -5.40
N ALA A 110 -11.82 -9.07 -4.95
CA ALA A 110 -10.53 -9.44 -5.55
C ALA A 110 -10.65 -10.22 -6.88
N LEU A 111 -11.83 -10.76 -7.22
CA LEU A 111 -12.02 -11.62 -8.40
C LEU A 111 -12.60 -10.90 -9.62
N THR A 112 -12.88 -9.60 -9.53
CA THR A 112 -13.66 -8.86 -10.54
C THR A 112 -12.81 -7.95 -11.44
N VAL A 113 -11.53 -8.27 -11.64
CA VAL A 113 -10.68 -7.54 -12.60
C VAL A 113 -10.90 -8.12 -13.99
N SER A 114 -11.39 -7.31 -14.94
CA SER A 114 -11.50 -7.74 -16.34
C SER A 114 -10.15 -7.63 -17.04
N GLU A 115 -9.71 -8.72 -17.67
CA GLU A 115 -8.55 -8.72 -18.56
C GLU A 115 -8.76 -7.67 -19.67
N GLY A 116 -7.74 -6.83 -19.93
CA GLY A 116 -7.83 -5.77 -20.95
C GLY A 116 -8.45 -4.47 -20.45
N SER A 117 -8.75 -4.37 -19.14
CA SER A 117 -9.07 -3.11 -18.50
C SER A 117 -7.84 -2.20 -18.40
N TRP A 118 -8.10 -0.89 -18.29
CA TRP A 118 -7.07 0.15 -18.37
C TRP A 118 -6.01 -0.03 -17.27
N GLY A 119 -4.77 -0.35 -17.67
CA GLY A 119 -3.65 -0.57 -16.76
C GLY A 119 -3.52 -1.99 -16.17
N TYR A 120 -4.39 -2.94 -16.57
CA TYR A 120 -4.39 -4.31 -16.05
C TYR A 120 -4.32 -5.34 -17.18
N ASP A 121 -3.11 -5.79 -17.47
CA ASP A 121 -2.88 -6.94 -18.35
C ASP A 121 -3.15 -8.28 -17.64
N ARG A 122 -3.11 -9.38 -18.40
CA ARG A 122 -3.31 -10.74 -17.89
C ARG A 122 -2.33 -11.10 -16.77
N ASN A 123 -1.10 -10.61 -16.81
CA ASN A 123 -0.10 -10.89 -15.80
C ASN A 123 -0.46 -10.20 -14.48
N LEU A 124 -0.87 -8.94 -14.52
CA LEU A 124 -1.31 -8.19 -13.34
C LEU A 124 -2.57 -8.79 -12.71
N VAL A 125 -3.55 -9.21 -13.53
CA VAL A 125 -4.72 -9.95 -13.04
C VAL A 125 -4.28 -11.22 -12.30
N SER A 126 -3.34 -11.98 -12.87
CA SER A 126 -2.84 -13.22 -12.28
C SER A 126 -2.09 -12.97 -10.96
N ILE A 127 -1.28 -11.90 -10.88
CA ILE A 127 -0.56 -11.51 -9.66
C ILE A 127 -1.53 -11.14 -8.54
N ARG A 128 -2.63 -10.45 -8.85
CA ARG A 128 -3.66 -10.08 -7.86
C ARG A 128 -4.42 -11.30 -7.35
N GLN A 129 -4.82 -12.20 -8.26
CA GLN A 129 -5.44 -13.48 -7.90
C GLN A 129 -4.51 -14.35 -7.04
N PHE A 130 -3.21 -14.33 -7.36
CA PHE A 130 -2.18 -14.99 -6.57
C PHE A 130 -2.11 -14.41 -5.14
N GLY A 131 -2.00 -13.09 -4.99
CA GLY A 131 -1.99 -12.44 -3.67
C GLY A 131 -3.27 -12.71 -2.87
N ASP A 132 -4.42 -12.69 -3.54
CA ASP A 132 -5.71 -13.02 -2.95
C ASP A 132 -5.73 -14.45 -2.39
N CYS A 133 -5.34 -15.43 -3.20
CA CYS A 133 -5.23 -16.82 -2.78
C CYS A 133 -4.27 -16.99 -1.59
N VAL A 134 -3.10 -16.35 -1.62
CA VAL A 134 -2.08 -16.48 -0.56
C VAL A 134 -2.62 -15.99 0.78
N VAL A 135 -3.29 -14.83 0.80
CA VAL A 135 -3.92 -14.29 2.01
C VAL A 135 -5.09 -15.15 2.47
N ALA A 136 -5.81 -15.80 1.55
CA ALA A 136 -6.87 -16.74 1.91
C ALA A 136 -6.34 -17.99 2.63
N LEU A 137 -5.23 -18.55 2.14
CA LEU A 137 -4.63 -19.77 2.69
C LEU A 137 -3.82 -19.53 3.96
N ASN A 138 -3.14 -18.38 4.07
CA ASN A 138 -2.28 -18.07 5.22
C ASN A 138 -2.37 -16.59 5.64
N PRO A 139 -3.50 -16.16 6.25
CA PRO A 139 -3.69 -14.78 6.70
C PRO A 139 -2.70 -14.38 7.81
N VAL A 140 -2.32 -15.32 8.69
CA VAL A 140 -1.34 -15.07 9.77
C VAL A 140 0.03 -14.75 9.16
N GLY A 141 0.53 -15.56 8.25
CA GLY A 141 1.81 -15.32 7.58
C GLY A 141 1.81 -14.03 6.74
N ALA A 142 0.67 -13.69 6.12
CA ALA A 142 0.54 -12.43 5.38
C ALA A 142 0.60 -11.22 6.32
N LEU A 143 -0.05 -11.31 7.49
CA LEU A 143 0.00 -10.27 8.51
C LEU A 143 1.41 -10.12 9.10
N ASP A 144 2.10 -11.23 9.37
CA ASP A 144 3.48 -11.21 9.85
C ASP A 144 4.41 -10.56 8.82
N LEU A 145 4.21 -10.83 7.52
CA LEU A 145 4.94 -10.16 6.45
C LEU A 145 4.65 -8.65 6.44
N ALA A 146 3.38 -8.25 6.52
CA ALA A 146 2.99 -6.84 6.54
C ALA A 146 3.63 -6.08 7.71
N ARG A 147 3.66 -6.67 8.91
CA ARG A 147 4.23 -6.08 10.13
C ARG A 147 5.76 -6.11 10.19
N SER A 148 6.40 -6.98 9.43
CA SER A 148 7.86 -7.12 9.47
C SER A 148 8.58 -5.89 8.91
N THR A 149 9.72 -5.54 9.51
CA THR A 149 10.63 -4.52 8.95
C THR A 149 11.27 -5.02 7.66
N ARG A 150 11.33 -4.16 6.63
CA ARG A 150 11.99 -4.47 5.35
C ARG A 150 13.42 -4.93 5.51
N GLY A 151 13.82 -5.95 4.75
CA GLY A 151 15.17 -6.51 4.79
C GLY A 151 15.54 -7.22 6.10
N SER A 152 14.64 -7.26 7.09
CA SER A 152 14.93 -7.83 8.40
C SER A 152 14.93 -9.36 8.40
N VAL A 153 15.46 -9.96 9.46
CA VAL A 153 15.34 -11.41 9.72
C VAL A 153 13.87 -11.81 9.85
N GLY A 154 13.04 -10.95 10.46
CA GLY A 154 11.60 -11.17 10.63
C GLY A 154 10.87 -11.28 9.29
N GLU A 155 11.17 -10.38 8.35
CA GLU A 155 10.59 -10.46 7.00
C GLU A 155 10.99 -11.77 6.30
N ARG A 156 12.25 -12.19 6.43
CA ARG A 156 12.68 -13.47 5.86
C ARG A 156 11.96 -14.66 6.47
N ALA A 157 11.68 -14.63 7.77
CA ALA A 157 10.93 -15.66 8.45
C ALA A 157 9.47 -15.69 8.00
N ALA A 158 8.82 -14.53 7.90
CA ALA A 158 7.44 -14.42 7.42
C ALA A 158 7.30 -14.94 5.98
N ILE A 159 8.24 -14.59 5.08
CA ILE A 159 8.24 -15.10 3.70
C ILE A 159 8.39 -16.63 3.67
N ARG A 160 9.26 -17.22 4.50
CA ARG A 160 9.41 -18.68 4.58
C ARG A 160 8.14 -19.35 5.09
N ALA A 161 7.45 -18.75 6.06
CA ALA A 161 6.18 -19.26 6.57
C ALA A 161 5.07 -19.19 5.52
N LEU A 162 5.14 -18.24 4.59
CA LEU A 162 4.22 -18.13 3.45
C LEU A 162 4.51 -19.13 2.33
N THR A 163 5.73 -19.68 2.21
CA THR A 163 6.13 -20.54 1.09
C THR A 163 5.14 -21.65 0.71
N PRO A 164 4.53 -22.40 1.66
CA PRO A 164 3.52 -23.40 1.30
C PRO A 164 2.32 -22.79 0.56
N ALA A 165 1.74 -21.70 1.09
CA ALA A 165 0.64 -20.99 0.44
C ALA A 165 1.05 -20.36 -0.90
N LEU A 166 2.28 -19.85 -1.02
CA LEU A 166 2.81 -19.37 -2.30
C LEU A 166 2.82 -20.49 -3.34
N ASN A 167 3.28 -21.70 -2.98
CA ASN A 167 3.32 -22.82 -3.91
C ASN A 167 1.92 -23.30 -4.31
N ASP A 168 1.00 -23.40 -3.35
CA ASP A 168 -0.37 -23.88 -3.61
C ASP A 168 -1.19 -22.89 -4.46
N CYS A 169 -0.88 -21.60 -4.38
CA CYS A 169 -1.56 -20.55 -5.14
C CYS A 169 -0.96 -20.28 -6.53
N LEU A 170 0.17 -20.90 -6.87
CA LEU A 170 0.72 -20.80 -8.22
C LEU A 170 -0.13 -21.62 -9.20
N ALA A 171 -0.83 -20.92 -10.09
CA ALA A 171 -1.61 -21.59 -11.12
C ALA A 171 -0.71 -22.46 -12.04
N PRO A 172 -1.17 -23.65 -12.47
CA PRO A 172 -0.38 -24.53 -13.33
C PRO A 172 0.12 -23.81 -14.59
N GLY A 173 1.42 -23.99 -14.89
CA GLY A 173 2.06 -23.36 -16.05
C GLY A 173 2.31 -21.85 -15.92
N LYS A 174 2.09 -21.25 -14.74
CA LYS A 174 2.49 -19.87 -14.45
C LYS A 174 3.80 -19.83 -13.68
N ASN A 175 4.68 -18.94 -14.12
CA ASN A 175 5.90 -18.58 -13.39
C ASN A 175 5.81 -17.07 -13.10
N PHE A 176 5.86 -16.69 -11.83
CA PHE A 176 6.02 -15.29 -11.44
C PHE A 176 7.42 -15.09 -10.88
N THR A 177 8.13 -14.07 -11.37
CA THR A 177 9.31 -13.56 -10.67
C THR A 177 8.85 -12.48 -9.72
N VAL A 178 8.53 -12.86 -8.49
CA VAL A 178 8.14 -11.93 -7.43
C VAL A 178 9.38 -11.55 -6.63
N LYS A 179 9.74 -10.26 -6.63
CA LYS A 179 10.77 -9.76 -5.70
C LYS A 179 10.20 -9.75 -4.28
N ARG A 180 11.07 -9.83 -3.28
CA ARG A 180 10.64 -9.79 -1.86
C ARG A 180 9.80 -8.55 -1.54
N ASP A 181 10.21 -7.40 -2.07
CA ASP A 181 9.48 -6.14 -1.86
C ASP A 181 8.10 -6.15 -2.51
N ASP A 182 7.97 -6.76 -3.68
CA ASP A 182 6.69 -6.87 -4.38
C ASP A 182 5.74 -7.84 -3.64
N LEU A 183 6.27 -8.85 -2.94
CA LEU A 183 5.43 -9.79 -2.19
C LEU A 183 4.60 -9.08 -1.10
N ARG A 184 5.17 -8.08 -0.41
CA ARG A 184 4.42 -7.28 0.57
C ARG A 184 3.27 -6.53 -0.12
N LEU A 185 3.54 -5.90 -1.25
CA LEU A 185 2.53 -5.19 -2.04
C LEU A 185 1.42 -6.12 -2.53
N ILE A 186 1.79 -7.32 -2.99
CA ILE A 186 0.86 -8.33 -3.50
C ILE A 186 -0.14 -8.78 -2.43
N VAL A 187 0.30 -8.95 -1.18
CA VAL A 187 -0.58 -9.38 -0.08
C VAL A 187 -1.29 -8.23 0.63
N ALA A 188 -0.83 -6.99 0.44
CA ALA A 188 -1.31 -5.83 1.18
C ALA A 188 -2.81 -5.55 0.96
N GLU A 189 -3.24 -5.52 -0.30
CA GLU A 189 -4.64 -5.18 -0.61
C GLU A 189 -5.63 -6.28 -0.21
N PRO A 190 -5.41 -7.57 -0.55
CA PRO A 190 -6.24 -8.65 -0.01
C PRO A 190 -6.32 -8.66 1.52
N LEU A 191 -5.21 -8.39 2.19
CA LEU A 191 -5.18 -8.32 3.65
C LEU A 191 -5.90 -7.07 4.18
N TYR A 192 -5.74 -5.90 3.57
CA TYR A 192 -6.49 -4.69 3.90
C TYR A 192 -8.00 -4.96 3.89
N HIS A 193 -8.52 -5.53 2.81
CA HIS A 193 -9.95 -5.83 2.70
C HIS A 193 -10.44 -6.95 3.62
N MET A 194 -9.53 -7.80 4.11
CA MET A 194 -9.84 -8.76 5.16
C MET A 194 -10.02 -8.05 6.51
N VAL A 195 -9.24 -7.02 6.81
CA VAL A 195 -9.26 -6.37 8.13
C VAL A 195 -10.15 -5.13 8.23
N SER A 196 -10.38 -4.41 7.12
CA SER A 196 -10.92 -3.05 7.13
C SER A 196 -12.45 -2.95 6.95
N LYS A 197 -13.21 -3.99 7.31
CA LYS A 197 -14.68 -3.99 7.15
C LYS A 197 -15.37 -3.13 8.19
#